data_AF-A0A0G1YXL3-F1
#
_entry.id   AF-A0A0G1YXL3-F1
#
_cell.length_a   1.000
_cell.length_b   1.000
_cell.length_c   1.000
_cell.angle_alpha   90.00
_cell.angle_beta   90.00
_cell.angle_gamma   90.00
#
_symmetry.space_group_name_H-M   'P 1'
#
loop_
_entity.id
_entity.type
_entity.pdbx_description
1 polymer ?
#
loop_
_entity_poly.entity_id
_entity_poly.type
_entity_poly.pdbx_seq_one_letter_code
_entity_poly.pdbx_strand_id
1 'polypeptide(L)' 'MSTATDYIKEEVAEILGPFNKWVTGEEVGHSPSSEECFEHWRKNGGRKRFCRTHTVAA' A
#
# COMPACT_ATOMS: atom_id res chain seq x y z
N MET A 1 -11.97 -3.70 -17.74
CA MET A 1 -11.91 -2.56 -16.80
C MET A 1 -11.81 -3.15 -15.40
N SER A 2 -10.83 -2.75 -14.58
CA SER A 2 -10.78 -3.19 -13.17
C SER A 2 -11.99 -2.64 -12.43
N THR A 3 -12.65 -3.49 -11.65
CA THR A 3 -13.77 -3.06 -10.81
C THR A 3 -13.25 -2.29 -9.59
N ALA A 4 -14.13 -1.56 -8.88
CA ALA A 4 -13.77 -0.92 -7.61
C ALA A 4 -13.21 -1.94 -6.59
N THR A 5 -13.68 -3.19 -6.65
CA THR A 5 -13.18 -4.30 -5.82
C THR A 5 -11.73 -4.67 -6.18
N ASP A 6 -11.38 -4.66 -7.46
CA ASP A 6 -10.01 -4.97 -7.91
C ASP A 6 -9.05 -3.84 -7.51
N TYR A 7 -9.50 -2.59 -7.63
CA TYR A 7 -8.76 -1.42 -7.17
C TYR A 7 -8.40 -1.48 -5.68
N ILE A 8 -9.37 -1.87 -4.83
CA ILE A 8 -9.13 -2.02 -3.37
C ILE A 8 -8.16 -3.18 -3.10
N LYS A 9 -8.29 -4.30 -3.81
CA LYS A 9 -7.38 -5.45 -3.63
C LYS A 9 -5.94 -5.12 -4.01
N GLU A 10 -5.76 -4.41 -5.12
CA GLU A 10 -4.44 -3.96 -5.58
C GLU A 10 -3.81 -2.97 -4.59
N GLU A 11 -4.61 -2.05 -4.04
CA GLU A 11 -4.15 -1.10 -3.04
C GLU A 11 -3.69 -1.80 -1.76
N VAL A 12 -4.51 -2.73 -1.25
CA VAL A 12 -4.17 -3.53 -0.08
C VAL A 12 -2.93 -4.40 -0.34
N ALA A 13 -2.78 -4.95 -1.54
CA ALA A 13 -1.60 -5.74 -1.91
C ALA A 13 -0.32 -4.90 -1.94
N GLU A 14 -0.39 -3.62 -2.34
CA GLU A 14 0.76 -2.71 -2.29
C GLU A 14 1.11 -2.35 -0.83
N ILE A 15 0.11 -2.00 -0.02
CA ILE A 15 0.29 -1.65 1.40
C ILE A 15 0.86 -2.83 2.19
N LEU A 16 0.33 -4.04 2.00
CA LEU A 16 0.73 -5.24 2.74
C LEU A 16 1.78 -6.06 2.01
N GLY A 17 2.36 -5.50 0.94
CA GLY A 17 3.34 -6.17 0.10
C GLY A 17 4.63 -6.49 0.87
N PRO A 18 5.38 -7.53 0.47
CA PRO A 18 6.61 -7.95 1.14
C PRO A 18 7.63 -6.82 1.29
N PHE A 19 7.75 -5.96 0.27
CA PHE A 19 8.67 -4.84 0.30
C PHE A 19 8.28 -3.79 1.34
N ASN A 20 7.01 -3.35 1.36
CA ASN A 20 6.56 -2.35 2.34
C ASN A 20 6.67 -2.90 3.76
N LYS A 21 6.28 -4.16 3.99
CA LYS A 21 6.45 -4.84 5.28
C LYS A 21 7.90 -4.91 5.74
N TRP A 22 8.82 -5.22 4.84
CA TRP A 22 10.25 -5.25 5.18
C TRP A 22 10.75 -3.87 5.58
N VAL A 23 10.51 -2.84 4.76
CA VAL A 23 10.96 -1.47 5.05
C VAL A 23 10.34 -0.93 6.34
N THR A 24 9.03 -1.11 6.53
CA THR A 24 8.36 -0.71 7.77
C THR A 24 8.94 -1.45 8.98
N GLY A 25 9.27 -2.74 8.83
CA GLY A 25 9.89 -3.52 9.90
C GLY A 25 11.29 -3.01 10.30
N GLU A 26 12.10 -2.62 9.32
CA GLU A 26 13.39 -1.97 9.57
C GLU A 26 13.22 -0.62 10.29
N GLU A 27 12.16 0.14 9.98
CA GLU A 27 11.88 1.44 10.61
C GLU A 27 11.36 1.32 12.05
N VAL A 28 10.44 0.39 12.32
CA VAL A 28 9.82 0.24 13.65
C VAL A 28 10.59 -0.71 14.58
N GLY A 29 11.52 -1.51 14.04
CA GLY A 29 12.37 -2.42 14.82
C GLY A 29 11.66 -3.70 15.29
N HIS A 30 10.51 -4.04 14.71
CA HIS A 30 9.77 -5.27 14.97
C HIS A 30 8.97 -5.69 13.73
N SER A 31 8.33 -6.87 13.80
CA SER A 31 7.38 -7.27 12.75
C SER A 31 6.21 -6.26 12.75
N PRO A 32 6.00 -5.52 11.65
CA PRO A 32 5.01 -4.44 11.63
C PRO A 32 3.60 -5.00 11.51
N SER A 33 2.66 -4.31 12.16
CA SER A 33 1.23 -4.51 11.98
C SER A 33 0.76 -3.98 10.62
N SER A 34 -0.44 -4.39 10.21
CA SER A 34 -1.07 -3.88 8.99
C SER A 34 -1.27 -2.36 9.03
N GLU A 35 -1.53 -1.80 10.21
CA GLU A 35 -1.74 -0.36 10.41
C GLU A 35 -0.43 0.42 10.26
N GLU A 36 0.67 -0.09 10.81
CA GLU A 36 2.00 0.51 10.62
C GLU A 36 2.44 0.46 9.16
N CYS A 37 2.17 -0.64 8.45
CA CYS A 37 2.41 -0.75 7.02
C CYS A 37 1.61 0.29 6.23
N PHE A 38 0.34 0.49 6.59
CA PHE A 38 -0.52 1.51 5.99
C PHE A 38 0.01 2.92 6.25
N GLU A 39 0.35 3.24 7.49
CA GLU A 39 0.87 4.55 7.86
C GLU A 39 2.20 4.86 7.19
N HIS A 40 3.11 3.90 7.13
CA HIS A 40 4.37 4.02 6.40
C HIS A 40 4.13 4.27 4.90
N TRP A 41 3.27 3.45 4.27
CA TRP A 41 2.93 3.62 2.85
C TRP A 41 2.28 4.98 2.57
N ARG A 42 1.36 5.43 3.45
CA ARG A 42 0.67 6.71 3.35
C ARG A 42 1.63 7.89 3.48
N LYS A 43 2.52 7.88 4.48
CA LYS A 43 3.52 8.93 4.73
C LYS A 43 4.52 9.06 3.58
N ASN A 44 4.87 7.94 2.94
CA ASN A 44 5.77 7.91 1.79
C ASN A 44 5.08 8.20 0.43
N GLY A 45 3.84 8.70 0.45
CA GLY A 45 3.12 9.11 -0.76
C GLY A 45 2.57 7.95 -1.60
N GLY A 46 2.44 6.77 -1.02
CA GLY A 46 1.91 5.58 -1.67
C GLY A 46 0.56 5.81 -2.35
N ARG A 47 -0.38 6.51 -1.71
CA ARG A 47 -1.70 6.83 -2.30
C ARG A 47 -1.57 7.66 -3.59
N LYS A 48 -0.68 8.65 -3.61
CA LYS A 48 -0.46 9.49 -4.80
C LYS A 48 0.15 8.67 -5.95
N ARG A 49 1.08 7.77 -5.64
CA ARG A 49 1.69 6.86 -6.61
C ARG A 49 0.67 5.87 -7.15
N PHE A 50 -0.12 5.26 -6.27
CA PHE A 50 -1.13 4.26 -6.59
C PHE A 50 -2.21 4.83 -7.51
N CYS A 51 -2.79 6.00 -7.20
CA CYS A 51 -3.78 6.65 -8.06
C CYS A 51 -3.23 7.03 -9.45
N ARG A 52 -1.91 7.25 -9.58
CA ARG A 52 -1.28 7.57 -10.87
C ARG A 52 -1.13 6.33 -11.75
N THR A 53 -0.88 5.17 -11.16
CA THR A 53 -0.64 3.92 -11.89
C THR A 53 -1.91 3.08 -12.08
N HIS A 54 -2.90 3.24 -11.19
CA HIS A 54 -4.17 2.53 -11.24
C HIS A 54 -5.26 3.55 -11.55
N THR A 55 -5.53 3.76 -12.83
CA THR A 55 -6.68 4.57 -13.27
C THR A 55 -7.91 3.66 -13.29
N VAL A 56 -8.89 3.94 -12.43
CA VAL A 56 -10.22 3.35 -12.61
C VAL A 56 -10.80 4.01 -13.86
N ALA A 57 -11.01 3.23 -14.93
CA ALA A 57 -11.76 3.71 -16.07
C ALA A 57 -13.16 4.08 -15.56
N ALA A 58 -13.51 5.36 -15.67
CA ALA A 58 -14.79 5.92 -15.25
C ALA A 58 -15.96 5.37 -16.07
#